data_AF-A0A5B9P610-F1
#
_entry.id   AF-A0A5B9P610-F1
#
_cell.length_a   1.000
_cell.length_b   1.000
_cell.length_c   1.000
_cell.angle_alpha   90.00
_cell.angle_beta   90.00
_cell.angle_gamma   90.00
#
_symmetry.space_group_name_H-M   'P 1'
#
loop_
_entity.id
_entity.type
_entity.pdbx_description
1 polymer ?
#
loop_
_entity_poly.entity_id
_entity_poly.type
_entity_poly.pdbx_seq_one_letter_code
_entity_poly.pdbx_strand_id
1 'polypeptide(L)'
;MNKYSSIRQPRTRRSAFTLVELLLVIAIIAILASLGVGVMAQAQNDAAISASRSRMTLVQQILEIELENYEVKRSPVSFATMVSMINSSPGLEPDRLLLHVKNLKRMFMADLIRAEMPDGSVTGGRNIGDFPTVALAEYFRNQLNIEVNSYSETQQSNRPQSVVEWETWASNSDYLGGAPPTPANWPPVRDGNAQDGIVEDAALRSEMLFEILSRIDIDGVPATETLGPQAIADTNGNGHNEIVDGWGEPLYLQWQQVIMSGDPEEGIWSETPSSTGQSMCGLSCEHFNGNPSVSVTDYVTPVLPTQIRPFLTSERMLNIDGYPSDSVQRALN
;
A
#
# COMPACT_ATOMS: atom_id res chain seq x y z
N MET A 1 86.35 -52.82 -13.88
CA MET A 1 85.39 -53.02 -14.99
C MET A 1 84.00 -53.20 -14.39
N ASN A 2 83.21 -52.13 -14.26
CA ASN A 2 81.89 -52.16 -13.63
C ASN A 2 80.79 -52.34 -14.70
N LYS A 3 80.08 -53.46 -14.63
CA LYS A 3 78.84 -53.73 -15.39
C LYS A 3 77.67 -53.07 -14.64
N TYR A 4 77.20 -51.94 -15.13
CA TYR A 4 75.90 -51.40 -14.73
C TYR A 4 74.82 -52.01 -15.62
N SER A 5 74.03 -52.92 -15.06
CA SER A 5 72.82 -53.49 -15.67
C SER A 5 71.68 -52.46 -15.61
N SER A 6 71.38 -51.84 -16.75
CA SER A 6 70.26 -50.91 -16.87
C SER A 6 68.93 -51.68 -16.79
N ILE A 7 68.25 -51.63 -15.64
CA ILE A 7 66.89 -52.14 -15.47
C ILE A 7 65.94 -51.20 -16.24
N ARG A 8 65.43 -51.65 -17.38
CA ARG A 8 64.40 -50.91 -18.13
C ARG A 8 63.07 -51.02 -17.39
N GLN A 9 62.62 -49.91 -16.80
CA GLN A 9 61.28 -49.86 -16.20
C GLN A 9 60.21 -50.00 -17.30
N PRO A 10 59.18 -50.85 -17.09
CA PRO A 10 58.07 -50.97 -18.02
C PRO A 10 57.28 -49.66 -18.04
N ARG A 11 57.18 -49.02 -19.22
CA ARG A 11 56.32 -47.86 -19.43
C ARG A 11 54.87 -48.31 -19.27
N THR A 12 54.22 -47.86 -18.21
CA THR A 12 52.77 -48.01 -18.04
C THR A 12 52.08 -47.31 -19.20
N ARG A 13 51.36 -48.09 -20.03
CA ARG A 13 50.50 -47.53 -21.07
C ARG A 13 49.40 -46.77 -20.36
N ARG A 14 49.43 -45.43 -20.41
CA ARG A 14 48.31 -44.61 -19.99
C ARG A 14 47.18 -44.88 -20.98
N SER A 15 46.08 -45.49 -20.52
CA SER A 15 44.85 -45.57 -21.29
C SER A 15 44.37 -44.14 -21.53
N ALA A 16 44.38 -43.70 -22.78
CA ALA A 16 43.69 -42.46 -23.14
C ALA A 16 42.19 -42.69 -22.94
N PHE A 17 41.52 -41.72 -22.32
CA PHE A 17 40.07 -41.74 -22.18
C PHE A 17 39.44 -41.89 -23.54
N THR A 18 38.49 -42.80 -23.66
CA THR A 18 37.74 -42.96 -24.89
C THR A 18 36.82 -41.74 -25.07
N LEU A 19 36.60 -41.33 -26.31
CA LEU A 19 35.69 -40.21 -26.61
C LEU A 19 34.29 -40.46 -26.02
N VAL A 20 33.86 -41.74 -26.00
CA VAL A 20 32.58 -42.17 -25.43
C VAL A 20 32.52 -41.93 -23.91
N GLU A 21 33.58 -42.21 -23.16
CA GLU A 21 33.63 -41.93 -21.71
C GLU A 21 33.49 -40.43 -21.43
N LEU A 22 34.18 -39.59 -22.21
CA LEU A 22 34.08 -38.14 -22.04
C LEU A 22 32.68 -37.63 -22.39
N LEU A 23 32.08 -38.14 -23.46
CA LEU A 23 30.73 -37.77 -23.88
C LEU A 23 29.67 -38.18 -22.85
N LEU A 24 29.82 -39.35 -22.25
CA LEU A 24 28.94 -39.80 -21.17
C LEU A 24 29.02 -38.89 -19.94
N VAL A 25 30.23 -38.49 -19.55
CA VAL A 25 30.44 -37.62 -18.38
C VAL A 25 29.78 -36.25 -18.58
N ILE A 26 29.99 -35.61 -19.73
CA ILE A 26 29.35 -34.31 -20.01
C ILE A 26 27.82 -34.43 -20.08
N ALA A 27 27.29 -35.57 -20.56
CA ALA A 27 25.85 -35.82 -20.57
C ALA A 27 25.29 -35.94 -19.15
N ILE A 28 25.97 -36.68 -18.25
CA ILE A 28 25.55 -36.80 -16.85
C ILE A 28 25.61 -35.44 -16.14
N ILE A 29 26.70 -34.68 -16.33
CA ILE A 29 26.84 -33.34 -15.73
C ILE A 29 25.75 -32.40 -16.23
N ALA A 30 25.40 -32.43 -17.52
CA ALA A 30 24.33 -31.60 -18.07
C ALA A 30 22.96 -31.92 -17.45
N ILE A 31 22.65 -33.21 -17.27
CA ILE A 31 21.40 -33.64 -16.62
C ILE A 31 21.38 -33.18 -15.16
N LEU A 32 22.45 -33.41 -14.39
CA LEU A 32 22.53 -32.99 -12.99
C LEU A 32 22.46 -31.47 -12.82
N ALA A 33 23.12 -30.71 -13.70
CA ALA A 33 23.06 -29.25 -13.68
C ALA A 33 21.63 -28.75 -13.96
N SER A 34 20.93 -29.36 -14.93
CA SER A 34 19.55 -28.96 -15.25
C SER A 34 18.58 -29.16 -14.09
N LEU A 35 18.70 -30.27 -13.35
CA LEU A 35 17.87 -30.55 -12.17
C LEU A 35 18.22 -29.62 -11.00
N GLY A 36 19.51 -29.32 -10.81
CA GLY A 36 19.98 -28.43 -9.75
C GLY A 36 19.43 -27.01 -9.88
N VAL A 37 19.41 -26.47 -11.10
CA VAL A 37 18.90 -25.10 -11.36
C VAL A 37 17.41 -24.98 -11.03
N GLY A 38 16.60 -25.99 -11.37
CA GLY A 38 15.16 -25.98 -11.08
C GLY A 38 14.84 -25.92 -9.58
N VAL A 39 15.53 -26.73 -8.77
CA VAL A 39 15.33 -26.75 -7.31
C VAL A 39 15.78 -25.44 -6.66
N MET A 40 16.90 -24.88 -7.13
CA MET A 40 17.42 -23.62 -6.59
C MET A 40 16.47 -22.44 -6.90
N ALA A 41 15.90 -22.38 -8.10
CA ALA A 41 14.94 -21.35 -8.48
C ALA A 41 13.67 -21.41 -7.63
N GLN A 42 13.16 -22.62 -7.36
CA GLN A 42 12.02 -22.79 -6.46
C GLN A 42 12.35 -22.34 -5.03
N ALA A 43 13.49 -22.78 -4.48
CA ALA A 43 13.91 -22.40 -3.14
C ALA A 43 14.09 -20.88 -2.99
N GLN A 44 14.60 -20.20 -4.01
CA GLN A 44 14.71 -18.74 -4.04
C GLN A 44 13.35 -18.05 -4.04
N ASN A 45 12.39 -18.54 -4.83
CA ASN A 45 11.03 -17.99 -4.84
C ASN A 45 10.33 -18.20 -3.50
N ASP A 46 10.44 -19.38 -2.90
CA ASP A 46 9.86 -19.66 -1.59
C ASP A 46 10.47 -18.77 -0.49
N ALA A 47 11.78 -18.57 -0.55
CA ALA A 47 12.49 -17.66 0.35
C ALA A 47 12.03 -16.21 0.19
N ALA A 48 11.84 -15.75 -1.06
CA ALA A 48 11.36 -14.41 -1.35
C ALA A 48 9.90 -14.21 -0.88
N ILE A 49 8.99 -15.17 -1.14
CA ILE A 49 7.60 -15.14 -0.61
C ILE A 49 7.61 -15.01 0.92
N SER A 50 8.40 -15.85 1.58
CA SER A 50 8.50 -15.86 3.05
C SER A 50 9.03 -14.53 3.58
N ALA A 51 10.09 -13.98 2.95
CA ALA A 51 10.64 -12.69 3.31
C ALA A 51 9.64 -11.54 3.11
N SER A 52 8.94 -11.50 1.97
CA SER A 52 7.90 -10.51 1.67
C SER A 52 6.81 -10.53 2.74
N ARG A 53 6.27 -11.71 3.06
CA ARG A 53 5.21 -11.85 4.09
C ARG A 53 5.69 -11.44 5.47
N SER A 54 6.91 -11.80 5.84
CA SER A 54 7.50 -11.39 7.12
C SER A 54 7.63 -9.86 7.22
N ARG A 55 8.08 -9.21 6.13
CA ARG A 55 8.21 -7.74 6.08
C ARG A 55 6.86 -7.06 6.15
N MET A 56 5.89 -7.49 5.33
CA MET A 56 4.53 -6.95 5.36
C MET A 56 3.89 -7.09 6.74
N THR A 57 4.07 -8.25 7.39
CA THR A 57 3.56 -8.48 8.76
C THR A 57 4.20 -7.52 9.76
N LEU A 58 5.51 -7.30 9.65
CA LEU A 58 6.21 -6.37 10.52
C LEU A 58 5.74 -4.93 10.30
N VAL A 59 5.69 -4.47 9.04
CA VAL A 59 5.17 -3.13 8.72
C VAL A 59 3.72 -2.95 9.20
N GLN A 60 2.88 -3.96 9.01
CA GLN A 60 1.51 -3.94 9.49
C GLN A 60 1.44 -3.79 11.01
N GLN A 61 2.25 -4.55 11.77
CA GLN A 61 2.31 -4.42 13.23
C GLN A 61 2.74 -3.02 13.67
N ILE A 62 3.70 -2.42 12.96
CA ILE A 62 4.16 -1.05 13.23
C ILE A 62 3.04 -0.05 13.02
N LEU A 63 2.34 -0.14 11.88
CA LEU A 63 1.22 0.75 11.57
C LEU A 63 0.03 0.52 12.51
N GLU A 64 -0.21 -0.71 12.95
CA GLU A 64 -1.24 -1.03 13.95
C GLU A 64 -0.93 -0.37 15.30
N ILE A 65 0.32 -0.44 15.78
CA ILE A 65 0.75 0.28 17.00
C ILE A 65 0.53 1.79 16.83
N GLU A 66 0.88 2.34 15.66
CA GLU A 66 0.67 3.76 15.41
C GLU A 66 -0.82 4.11 15.37
N LEU A 67 -1.68 3.25 14.81
CA LEU A 67 -3.15 3.42 14.86
C LEU A 67 -3.71 3.41 16.29
N GLU A 68 -3.15 2.61 17.19
CA GLU A 68 -3.53 2.63 18.62
C GLU A 68 -3.28 4.01 19.24
N ASN A 69 -2.20 4.70 18.83
CA ASN A 69 -1.94 6.08 19.27
C ASN A 69 -3.04 7.05 18.83
N TYR A 70 -3.69 6.83 17.68
CA TYR A 70 -4.81 7.65 17.22
C TYR A 70 -6.09 7.48 18.02
N GLU A 71 -6.28 6.34 18.71
CA GLU A 71 -7.44 6.14 19.57
C GLU A 71 -7.47 7.15 20.72
N VAL A 72 -6.29 7.46 21.27
CA VAL A 72 -6.12 8.41 22.37
C VAL A 72 -5.79 9.83 21.90
N LYS A 73 -5.45 10.01 20.62
CA LYS A 73 -5.14 11.33 20.04
C LYS A 73 -6.34 12.26 20.15
N ARG A 74 -6.07 13.52 20.48
CA ARG A 74 -7.12 14.54 20.54
C ARG A 74 -7.56 14.87 19.13
N SER A 75 -8.87 14.95 18.92
CA SER A 75 -9.44 15.48 17.69
C SER A 75 -8.88 16.89 17.43
N PRO A 76 -8.44 17.21 16.19
CA PRO A 76 -7.98 18.55 15.85
C PRO A 76 -9.10 19.59 15.99
N VAL A 77 -10.36 19.15 15.88
CA VAL A 77 -11.54 19.99 16.08
C VAL A 77 -12.07 19.81 17.50
N SER A 78 -12.22 20.92 18.22
CA SER A 78 -12.74 20.93 19.59
C SER A 78 -14.20 20.48 19.65
N PHE A 79 -14.62 19.93 20.80
CA PHE A 79 -16.01 19.55 21.01
C PHE A 79 -16.97 20.74 20.88
N ALA A 80 -16.61 21.91 21.40
CA ALA A 80 -17.43 23.12 21.28
C ALA A 80 -17.63 23.55 19.83
N THR A 81 -16.57 23.44 19.02
CA THR A 81 -16.60 23.72 17.58
C THR A 81 -17.51 22.74 16.84
N MET A 82 -17.44 21.43 17.16
CA MET A 82 -18.35 20.44 16.57
C MET A 82 -19.82 20.71 16.95
N VAL A 83 -20.08 21.09 18.20
CA VAL A 83 -21.43 21.46 18.66
C VAL A 83 -21.94 22.72 17.95
N SER A 84 -21.09 23.74 17.74
CA SER A 84 -21.50 24.94 17.02
C SER A 84 -21.79 24.66 15.55
N MET A 85 -21.02 23.76 14.91
CA MET A 85 -21.29 23.28 13.55
C MET A 85 -22.67 22.62 13.50
N ILE A 86 -22.94 21.69 14.41
CA ILE A 86 -24.23 20.97 14.41
C ILE A 86 -25.40 21.92 14.73
N ASN A 87 -25.25 22.85 15.66
CA ASN A 87 -26.31 23.81 16.00
C ASN A 87 -26.62 24.80 14.85
N SER A 88 -25.70 24.97 13.90
CA SER A 88 -25.94 25.77 12.70
C SER A 88 -26.76 25.02 11.63
N SER A 89 -26.91 23.70 11.76
CA SER A 89 -27.71 22.88 10.85
C SER A 89 -29.21 23.07 11.12
N PRO A 90 -30.00 23.56 10.16
CA PRO A 90 -31.45 23.63 10.32
C PRO A 90 -32.06 22.22 10.39
N GLY A 91 -32.96 21.99 11.36
CA GLY A 91 -33.78 20.78 11.42
C GLY A 91 -33.17 19.57 12.15
N LEU A 92 -32.03 19.72 12.82
CA LEU A 92 -31.51 18.64 13.66
C LEU A 92 -32.26 18.54 15.00
N GLU A 93 -32.73 17.35 15.31
CA GLU A 93 -33.31 17.07 16.62
C GLU A 93 -32.24 17.17 17.72
N PRO A 94 -32.48 17.94 18.80
CA PRO A 94 -31.55 18.07 19.92
C PRO A 94 -31.12 16.72 20.52
N ASP A 95 -32.01 15.73 20.52
CA ASP A 95 -31.77 14.40 21.08
C ASP A 95 -30.71 13.61 20.30
N ARG A 96 -30.44 13.99 19.04
CA ARG A 96 -29.41 13.36 18.18
C ARG A 96 -28.08 14.11 18.17
N LEU A 97 -27.98 15.27 18.82
CA LEU A 97 -26.77 16.10 18.85
C LEU A 97 -25.54 15.29 19.26
N LEU A 98 -25.63 14.53 20.35
CA LEU A 98 -24.49 13.75 20.86
C LEU A 98 -24.05 12.66 19.87
N LEU A 99 -24.98 12.07 19.13
CA LEU A 99 -24.68 11.08 18.10
C LEU A 99 -23.94 11.73 16.93
N HIS A 100 -24.42 12.87 16.43
CA HIS A 100 -23.74 13.60 15.37
C HIS A 100 -22.34 14.08 15.79
N VAL A 101 -22.16 14.56 17.03
CA VAL A 101 -20.82 14.93 17.51
C VAL A 101 -19.88 13.72 17.58
N LYS A 102 -20.37 12.57 18.06
CA LYS A 102 -19.57 11.32 18.07
C LYS A 102 -19.19 10.89 16.66
N ASN A 103 -20.12 10.99 15.72
CA ASN A 103 -19.91 10.64 14.31
C ASN A 103 -18.91 11.57 13.64
N LEU A 104 -19.05 12.89 13.81
CA LEU A 104 -18.07 13.88 13.33
C LEU A 104 -16.68 13.62 13.91
N LYS A 105 -16.57 13.37 15.23
CA LYS A 105 -15.28 13.07 15.86
C LYS A 105 -14.60 11.86 15.21
N ARG A 106 -15.36 10.79 14.93
CA ARG A 106 -14.86 9.58 14.26
C ARG A 106 -14.38 9.87 12.84
N MET A 107 -15.18 10.61 12.06
CA MET A 107 -14.82 10.98 10.70
C MET A 107 -13.59 11.90 10.65
N PHE A 108 -13.51 12.88 11.55
CA PHE A 108 -12.31 13.74 11.66
C PHE A 108 -11.07 12.93 12.01
N MET A 109 -11.18 11.92 12.88
CA MET A 109 -10.04 11.06 13.21
C MET A 109 -9.64 10.17 12.03
N ALA A 110 -10.61 9.58 11.33
CA ALA A 110 -10.36 8.78 10.13
C ALA A 110 -9.71 9.62 9.01
N ASP A 111 -10.19 10.85 8.81
CA ASP A 111 -9.61 11.78 7.83
C ASP A 111 -8.22 12.26 8.26
N LEU A 112 -8.00 12.47 9.57
CA LEU A 112 -6.69 12.79 10.10
C LEU A 112 -5.70 11.64 9.81
N ILE A 113 -6.08 10.39 10.10
CA ILE A 113 -5.26 9.20 9.82
C ILE A 113 -4.85 9.15 8.34
N ARG A 114 -5.81 9.32 7.42
CA ARG A 114 -5.52 9.33 5.97
C ARG A 114 -4.63 10.50 5.55
N ALA A 115 -4.77 11.64 6.22
CA ALA A 115 -3.99 12.82 5.90
C ALA A 115 -2.56 12.75 6.47
N GLU A 116 -2.37 12.08 7.61
CA GLU A 116 -1.07 11.90 8.25
C GLU A 116 -0.30 10.68 7.72
N MET A 117 -1.02 9.67 7.22
CA MET A 117 -0.45 8.47 6.62
C MET A 117 -1.14 8.20 5.28
N PRO A 118 -0.82 8.94 4.22
CA PRO A 118 -1.44 8.73 2.92
C PRO A 118 -1.04 7.39 2.28
N ASP A 119 -1.95 6.77 1.52
CA ASP A 119 -1.68 5.51 0.80
C ASP A 119 -0.98 5.71 -0.57
N GLY A 120 -0.84 6.96 -1.00
CA GLY A 120 -0.22 7.33 -2.27
C GLY A 120 -1.05 7.01 -3.50
N SER A 121 -2.31 6.61 -3.34
CA SER A 121 -3.19 6.40 -4.49
C SER A 121 -3.53 7.75 -5.15
N VAL A 122 -2.79 8.13 -6.20
CA VAL A 122 -3.04 9.37 -6.96
C VAL A 122 -4.18 9.15 -7.96
N THR A 123 -5.30 8.60 -7.51
CA THR A 123 -6.45 8.36 -8.37
C THR A 123 -7.26 9.66 -8.50
N GLY A 124 -6.97 10.45 -9.55
CA GLY A 124 -7.83 11.55 -9.98
C GLY A 124 -7.39 12.97 -9.63
N GLY A 125 -6.08 13.21 -9.48
CA GLY A 125 -5.53 14.58 -9.32
C GLY A 125 -5.95 15.28 -8.02
N ARG A 126 -6.37 14.51 -7.02
CA ARG A 126 -6.63 14.99 -5.66
C ARG A 126 -5.38 14.81 -4.82
N ASN A 127 -5.11 15.77 -3.94
CA ASN A 127 -3.84 15.83 -3.26
C ASN A 127 -3.74 14.68 -2.26
N ILE A 128 -2.55 14.10 -2.21
CA ILE A 128 -2.09 13.27 -1.10
C ILE A 128 -2.42 14.00 0.21
N GLY A 129 -3.23 13.38 1.06
CA GLY A 129 -3.62 13.93 2.36
C GLY A 129 -4.65 15.06 2.34
N ASP A 130 -5.57 15.06 1.37
CA ASP A 130 -6.72 15.98 1.37
C ASP A 130 -7.53 15.86 2.69
N PHE A 131 -7.65 17.00 3.38
CA PHE A 131 -8.46 17.17 4.58
C PHE A 131 -9.34 18.41 4.42
N PRO A 132 -10.68 18.31 4.54
CA PRO A 132 -11.46 17.10 4.80
C PRO A 132 -11.59 16.20 3.57
N THR A 133 -11.84 14.89 3.78
CA THR A 133 -12.11 13.96 2.68
C THR A 133 -13.48 14.22 2.06
N VAL A 134 -13.72 13.65 0.87
CA VAL A 134 -15.05 13.75 0.21
C VAL A 134 -16.15 13.16 1.08
N ALA A 135 -15.88 12.05 1.76
CA ALA A 135 -16.83 11.41 2.66
C ALA A 135 -17.26 12.36 3.81
N LEU A 136 -16.30 13.08 4.40
CA LEU A 136 -16.59 14.09 5.43
C LEU A 136 -17.32 15.32 4.85
N ALA A 137 -16.92 15.78 3.67
CA ALA A 137 -17.62 16.86 2.97
C ALA A 137 -19.07 16.49 2.63
N GLU A 138 -19.32 15.25 2.22
CA GLU A 138 -20.66 14.72 1.97
C GLU A 138 -21.46 14.53 3.26
N TYR A 139 -20.83 14.14 4.36
CA TYR A 139 -21.50 14.11 5.65
C TYR A 139 -21.97 15.51 6.08
N PHE A 140 -21.12 16.54 5.92
CA PHE A 140 -21.52 17.93 6.18
C PHE A 140 -22.70 18.36 5.31
N ARG A 141 -22.65 18.05 4.01
CA ARG A 141 -23.69 18.44 3.07
C ARG A 141 -25.01 17.69 3.31
N ASN A 142 -24.95 16.37 3.43
CA ASN A 142 -26.12 15.50 3.39
C ASN A 142 -26.75 15.31 4.78
N GLN A 143 -25.95 15.27 5.85
CA GLN A 143 -26.45 15.00 7.20
C GLN A 143 -26.62 16.26 8.04
N LEU A 144 -25.83 17.31 7.77
CA LEU A 144 -25.85 18.55 8.54
C LEU A 144 -26.34 19.75 7.70
N ASN A 145 -26.63 19.57 6.40
CA ASN A 145 -27.03 20.67 5.52
C ASN A 145 -26.10 21.90 5.63
N ILE A 146 -24.80 21.67 5.84
CA ILE A 146 -23.76 22.71 5.92
C ILE A 146 -23.08 22.79 4.56
N GLU A 147 -23.09 23.98 3.95
CA GLU A 147 -22.33 24.20 2.72
C GLU A 147 -20.83 24.25 3.00
N VAL A 148 -20.10 23.34 2.34
CA VAL A 148 -18.64 23.15 2.50
C VAL A 148 -17.83 24.34 1.91
N ASN A 149 -18.45 25.19 1.09
CA ASN A 149 -17.76 26.34 0.47
C ASN A 149 -17.19 27.32 1.51
N SER A 150 -17.89 27.48 2.64
CA SER A 150 -17.47 28.26 3.80
C SER A 150 -16.24 27.71 4.53
N TYR A 151 -15.83 26.47 4.22
CA TYR A 151 -14.78 25.75 4.92
C TYR A 151 -13.38 26.05 4.34
N SER A 152 -13.27 26.34 3.05
CA SER A 152 -11.96 26.42 2.35
C SER A 152 -10.97 27.46 2.92
N GLU A 153 -11.42 28.64 3.33
CA GLU A 153 -10.52 29.72 3.82
C GLU A 153 -10.13 29.59 5.30
N THR A 154 -11.02 29.07 6.16
CA THR A 154 -10.71 28.87 7.60
C THR A 154 -9.99 27.55 7.88
N GLN A 155 -9.97 26.63 6.91
CA GLN A 155 -9.31 25.33 7.00
C GLN A 155 -7.80 25.42 6.84
N GLN A 156 -7.24 26.29 5.98
CA GLN A 156 -5.77 26.42 5.84
C GLN A 156 -5.10 26.71 7.19
N SER A 157 -5.73 27.50 8.05
CA SER A 157 -5.21 27.84 9.38
C SER A 157 -5.34 26.73 10.44
N ASN A 158 -6.18 25.71 10.21
CA ASN A 158 -6.43 24.62 11.16
C ASN A 158 -6.04 23.24 10.61
N ARG A 159 -5.28 23.18 9.52
CA ARG A 159 -4.76 21.91 9.02
C ARG A 159 -3.79 21.33 10.06
N PRO A 160 -3.81 20.01 10.27
CA PRO A 160 -2.76 19.36 11.03
C PRO A 160 -1.39 19.70 10.40
N GLN A 161 -0.39 20.01 11.22
CA GLN A 161 0.93 20.40 10.74
C GLN A 161 1.55 19.33 9.83
N SER A 162 1.33 18.06 10.17
CA SER A 162 1.67 16.87 9.39
C SER A 162 1.17 16.92 7.95
N VAL A 163 -0.05 17.43 7.70
CA VAL A 163 -0.60 17.59 6.33
C VAL A 163 0.19 18.64 5.56
N VAL A 164 0.51 19.76 6.22
CA VAL A 164 1.33 20.82 5.61
C VAL A 164 2.73 20.31 5.31
N GLU A 165 3.31 19.50 6.20
CA GLU A 165 4.60 18.84 5.99
C GLU A 165 4.58 17.88 4.81
N TRP A 166 3.50 17.10 4.63
CA TRP A 166 3.32 16.22 3.47
C TRP A 166 3.20 16.98 2.16
N GLU A 167 2.38 18.03 2.11
CA GLU A 167 2.28 18.89 0.92
C GLU A 167 3.63 19.55 0.61
N THR A 168 4.32 20.02 1.64
CA THR A 168 5.65 20.64 1.49
C THR A 168 6.65 19.62 0.97
N TRP A 169 6.69 18.42 1.55
CA TRP A 169 7.55 17.32 1.08
C TRP A 169 7.24 16.98 -0.37
N ALA A 170 5.98 16.68 -0.71
CA ALA A 170 5.56 16.33 -2.07
C ALA A 170 5.84 17.46 -3.09
N SER A 171 5.78 18.72 -2.66
CA SER A 171 6.12 19.87 -3.50
C SER A 171 7.63 20.09 -3.68
N ASN A 172 8.45 19.70 -2.70
CA ASN A 172 9.90 19.92 -2.69
C ASN A 172 10.69 18.77 -3.29
N SER A 173 10.17 17.54 -3.24
CA SER A 173 10.90 16.34 -3.64
C SER A 173 10.96 16.11 -5.16
N ASP A 174 10.61 17.07 -6.00
CA ASP A 174 10.37 16.85 -7.45
C ASP A 174 9.39 15.67 -7.73
N TYR A 175 8.68 15.19 -6.70
CA TYR A 175 7.63 14.16 -6.77
C TYR A 175 6.48 14.57 -7.67
N LEU A 176 6.14 15.85 -7.62
CA LEU A 176 5.20 16.52 -8.51
C LEU A 176 5.96 17.35 -9.56
N GLY A 177 7.20 16.97 -9.88
CA GLY A 177 8.19 17.72 -10.65
C GLY A 177 7.63 18.33 -11.94
N GLY A 178 7.35 19.62 -11.86
CA GLY A 178 6.63 20.40 -12.87
C GLY A 178 5.13 20.27 -12.69
N ALA A 179 4.45 21.39 -12.44
CA ALA A 179 2.99 21.53 -12.30
C ALA A 179 2.25 20.31 -12.87
N PRO A 180 1.43 19.57 -12.08
CA PRO A 180 0.78 18.35 -12.53
C PRO A 180 0.24 18.72 -13.89
N PRO A 181 0.75 18.10 -14.96
CA PRO A 181 0.42 18.59 -16.24
C PRO A 181 -1.10 18.65 -16.26
N THR A 182 -1.66 19.84 -16.49
CA THR A 182 -3.11 20.01 -16.67
C THR A 182 -3.59 18.79 -17.46
N PRO A 183 -4.75 18.17 -17.21
CA PRO A 183 -5.12 16.87 -17.80
C PRO A 183 -4.82 16.67 -19.31
N ALA A 184 -4.59 17.75 -20.06
CA ALA A 184 -3.97 17.84 -21.39
C ALA A 184 -2.45 17.50 -21.54
N ASN A 185 -1.63 17.40 -20.48
CA ASN A 185 -0.16 17.30 -20.57
C ASN A 185 0.43 16.13 -19.76
N TRP A 186 -0.38 15.30 -19.09
CA TRP A 186 0.12 14.02 -18.54
C TRP A 186 0.85 13.41 -19.71
N PRO A 187 2.19 13.20 -19.67
CA PRO A 187 2.91 12.67 -20.83
C PRO A 187 2.08 11.49 -21.30
N PRO A 188 1.46 11.58 -22.49
CA PRO A 188 0.46 10.60 -22.90
C PRO A 188 1.20 9.31 -22.93
N VAL A 189 1.00 8.44 -21.91
CA VAL A 189 1.73 7.18 -21.64
C VAL A 189 2.85 7.05 -22.64
N ARG A 190 3.97 7.76 -22.37
CA ARG A 190 5.00 8.02 -23.38
C ARG A 190 5.44 6.65 -23.85
N ASP A 191 4.97 6.29 -25.04
CA ASP A 191 5.27 5.06 -25.77
C ASP A 191 4.39 3.84 -25.45
N GLY A 192 3.09 3.99 -25.16
CA GLY A 192 2.09 2.90 -25.34
C GLY A 192 2.28 1.62 -24.50
N ASN A 193 3.29 1.56 -23.63
CA ASN A 193 3.47 0.52 -22.65
C ASN A 193 2.86 1.02 -21.34
N ALA A 194 1.62 0.66 -21.08
CA ALA A 194 0.95 0.90 -19.80
C ALA A 194 1.77 0.40 -18.58
N GLN A 195 2.79 -0.43 -18.81
CA GLN A 195 3.70 -0.96 -17.79
C GLN A 195 4.61 0.10 -17.16
N ASP A 196 5.09 1.11 -17.89
CA ASP A 196 6.04 2.08 -17.32
C ASP A 196 5.36 3.00 -16.29
N GLY A 197 4.10 3.38 -16.51
CA GLY A 197 3.32 4.17 -15.56
C GLY A 197 2.88 3.40 -14.31
N ILE A 198 2.77 2.06 -14.39
CA ILE A 198 2.43 1.21 -13.24
C ILE A 198 3.62 1.09 -12.29
N VAL A 199 4.84 0.94 -12.85
CA VAL A 199 6.07 0.86 -12.06
C VAL A 199 6.34 2.19 -11.33
N GLU A 200 6.12 3.33 -12.00
CA GLU A 200 6.25 4.65 -11.38
C GLU A 200 5.23 4.85 -10.25
N ASP A 201 3.96 4.44 -10.41
CA ASP A 201 2.94 4.53 -9.36
C ASP A 201 3.25 3.63 -8.16
N ALA A 202 3.71 2.39 -8.41
CA ALA A 202 4.08 1.47 -7.33
C ALA A 202 5.29 1.97 -6.53
N ALA A 203 6.31 2.50 -7.22
CA ALA A 203 7.46 3.13 -6.57
C ALA A 203 7.01 4.32 -5.72
N LEU A 204 6.25 5.26 -6.30
CA LEU A 204 5.74 6.44 -5.62
C LEU A 204 5.02 6.11 -4.30
N ARG A 205 4.10 5.15 -4.33
CA ARG A 205 3.36 4.71 -3.14
C ARG A 205 4.27 4.07 -2.10
N SER A 206 5.31 3.38 -2.54
CA SER A 206 6.27 2.73 -1.65
C SER A 206 7.23 3.73 -1.00
N GLU A 207 7.65 4.76 -1.73
CA GLU A 207 8.45 5.82 -1.16
C GLU A 207 7.65 6.62 -0.11
N MET A 208 6.34 6.83 -0.34
CA MET A 208 5.46 7.41 0.67
C MET A 208 5.37 6.54 1.92
N LEU A 209 5.29 5.22 1.75
CA LEU A 209 5.37 4.28 2.87
C LEU A 209 6.72 4.39 3.59
N PHE A 210 7.84 4.50 2.87
CA PHE A 210 9.16 4.70 3.47
C PHE A 210 9.18 5.97 4.33
N GLU A 211 8.65 7.08 3.84
CA GLU A 211 8.57 8.35 4.57
C GLU A 211 7.68 8.25 5.82
N ILE A 212 6.53 7.58 5.73
CA ILE A 212 5.67 7.32 6.89
C ILE A 212 6.46 6.55 7.96
N LEU A 213 7.12 5.46 7.57
CA LEU A 213 7.90 4.63 8.50
C LEU A 213 9.13 5.35 9.05
N SER A 214 9.74 6.26 8.28
CA SER A 214 10.90 7.03 8.75
C SER A 214 10.55 7.98 9.91
N ARG A 215 9.28 8.34 10.05
CA ARG A 215 8.76 9.23 11.11
C ARG A 215 8.24 8.47 12.33
N ILE A 216 8.04 7.16 12.21
CA ILE A 216 7.56 6.32 13.30
C ILE A 216 8.76 5.76 14.05
N ASP A 217 8.88 6.11 15.33
CA ASP A 217 9.91 5.58 16.22
C ASP A 217 9.37 4.40 17.03
N ILE A 218 10.11 3.29 17.03
CA ILE A 218 9.85 2.11 17.84
C ILE A 218 11.04 1.93 18.76
N ASP A 219 10.80 2.04 20.07
CA ASP A 219 11.86 1.96 21.08
C ASP A 219 13.03 2.94 20.84
N GLY A 220 12.74 4.09 20.23
CA GLY A 220 13.72 5.13 19.91
C GLY A 220 14.55 4.88 18.66
N VAL A 221 14.16 3.90 17.84
CA VAL A 221 14.75 3.59 16.54
C VAL A 221 13.70 3.80 15.44
N PRO A 222 14.03 4.47 14.32
CA PRO A 222 13.09 4.61 13.21
C PRO A 222 12.63 3.25 12.68
N ALA A 223 11.33 3.10 12.37
CA ALA A 223 10.76 1.84 11.90
C ALA A 223 11.46 1.27 10.64
N THR A 224 11.99 2.15 9.79
CA THR A 224 12.79 1.77 8.63
C THR A 224 14.06 1.00 9.01
N GLU A 225 14.72 1.34 10.11
CA GLU A 225 15.91 0.63 10.58
C GLU A 225 15.56 -0.75 11.15
N THR A 226 14.38 -0.89 11.78
CA THR A 226 13.86 -2.18 12.27
C THR A 226 13.63 -3.20 11.14
N LEU A 227 13.26 -2.75 9.93
CA LEU A 227 13.09 -3.61 8.76
C LEU A 227 14.42 -4.16 8.20
N GLY A 228 15.52 -3.45 8.46
CA GLY A 228 16.84 -3.77 7.97
C GLY A 228 17.09 -3.35 6.50
N PRO A 229 18.36 -3.25 6.10
CA PRO A 229 18.75 -2.65 4.80
C PRO A 229 18.32 -3.47 3.58
N GLN A 230 17.94 -4.74 3.75
CA GLN A 230 17.46 -5.60 2.66
C GLN A 230 16.01 -5.30 2.26
N ALA A 231 15.28 -4.55 3.08
CA ALA A 231 13.91 -4.13 2.84
C ALA A 231 13.83 -2.71 2.29
N ILE A 232 14.97 -2.08 2.00
CA ILE A 232 15.07 -0.70 1.54
C ILE A 232 15.92 -0.69 0.27
N ALA A 233 15.39 -0.14 -0.82
CA ALA A 233 16.13 0.05 -2.06
C ALA A 233 15.57 1.26 -2.83
N ASP A 234 16.37 1.83 -3.73
CA ASP A 234 15.93 2.80 -4.74
C ASP A 234 15.73 2.02 -6.05
N THR A 235 14.47 1.73 -6.37
CA THR A 235 14.02 0.81 -7.42
C THR A 235 13.90 1.48 -8.78
N ASN A 236 13.67 2.79 -8.80
CA ASN A 236 13.53 3.59 -10.01
C ASN A 236 14.75 4.48 -10.31
N GLY A 237 15.71 4.57 -9.38
CA GLY A 237 16.96 5.32 -9.52
C GLY A 237 16.82 6.83 -9.33
N ASN A 238 15.76 7.30 -8.68
CA ASN A 238 15.49 8.73 -8.47
C ASN A 238 16.14 9.28 -7.18
N GLY A 239 16.81 8.44 -6.38
CA GLY A 239 17.46 8.80 -5.13
C GLY A 239 16.54 8.78 -3.90
N HIS A 240 15.29 8.37 -4.06
CA HIS A 240 14.37 8.11 -2.97
C HIS A 240 14.35 6.61 -2.66
N ASN A 241 14.20 6.29 -1.38
CA ASN A 241 14.17 4.89 -0.95
C ASN A 241 12.72 4.40 -0.89
N GLU A 242 12.49 3.21 -1.41
CA GLU A 242 11.26 2.44 -1.25
C GLU A 242 11.41 1.32 -0.23
N ILE A 243 10.26 0.89 0.30
CA ILE A 243 10.18 -0.37 1.05
C ILE A 243 9.98 -1.49 0.04
N VAL A 244 10.92 -2.42 -0.04
CA VAL A 244 10.87 -3.50 -1.04
C VAL A 244 10.57 -4.87 -0.45
N ASP A 245 9.96 -5.71 -1.27
CA ASP A 245 9.66 -7.10 -0.97
C ASP A 245 10.88 -8.03 -1.18
N GLY A 246 10.70 -9.34 -1.00
CA GLY A 246 11.76 -10.35 -1.13
C GLY A 246 12.37 -10.47 -2.52
N TRP A 247 11.75 -9.91 -3.55
CA TRP A 247 12.29 -9.82 -4.92
C TRP A 247 12.90 -8.45 -5.25
N GLY A 248 12.79 -7.49 -4.33
CA GLY A 248 13.21 -6.11 -4.57
C GLY A 248 12.14 -5.27 -5.26
N GLU A 249 10.89 -5.72 -5.28
CA GLU A 249 9.78 -4.95 -5.85
C GLU A 249 9.16 -4.02 -4.78
N PRO A 250 8.68 -2.82 -5.15
CA PRO A 250 8.08 -1.89 -4.19
C PRO A 250 6.84 -2.45 -3.48
N LEU A 251 6.80 -2.30 -2.16
CA LEU A 251 5.62 -2.54 -1.32
C LEU A 251 4.87 -1.23 -1.14
N TYR A 252 3.56 -1.24 -1.36
CA TYR A 252 2.71 -0.07 -1.14
C TYR A 252 1.65 -0.33 -0.07
N LEU A 253 1.28 0.76 0.61
CA LEU A 253 0.24 0.80 1.62
C LEU A 253 -1.11 1.06 0.97
N GLN A 254 -2.15 0.47 1.53
CA GLN A 254 -3.53 0.77 1.23
C GLN A 254 -4.35 0.77 2.51
N TRP A 255 -5.20 1.77 2.69
CA TRP A 255 -6.14 1.78 3.81
C TRP A 255 -7.42 1.05 3.47
N GLN A 256 -7.75 0.05 4.26
CA GLN A 256 -9.02 -0.65 4.18
C GLN A 256 -9.92 -0.22 5.33
N GLN A 257 -11.21 -0.08 5.04
CA GLN A 257 -12.25 0.26 6.00
C GLN A 257 -13.32 -0.83 6.00
N VAL A 258 -13.85 -1.15 7.18
CA VAL A 258 -15.09 -1.96 7.28
C VAL A 258 -16.27 -1.15 6.77
N ILE A 259 -16.95 -1.68 5.76
CA ILE A 259 -18.28 -1.24 5.35
C ILE A 259 -19.30 -2.15 6.01
N MET A 260 -20.15 -1.58 6.85
CA MET A 260 -21.27 -2.30 7.45
C MET A 260 -22.40 -2.38 6.41
N SER A 261 -22.61 -3.55 5.80
CA SER A 261 -23.67 -3.73 4.80
C SER A 261 -24.99 -4.08 5.47
N GLY A 262 -25.71 -3.10 6.02
CA GLY A 262 -27.12 -3.23 6.47
C GLY A 262 -27.38 -4.14 7.69
N ASP A 263 -26.65 -5.23 7.84
CA ASP A 263 -26.59 -6.09 9.01
C ASP A 263 -25.35 -5.71 9.86
N PRO A 264 -25.53 -5.33 11.14
CA PRO A 264 -24.45 -4.83 11.98
C PRO A 264 -23.39 -5.88 12.37
N GLU A 265 -23.59 -7.15 12.01
CA GLU A 265 -22.70 -8.27 12.38
C GLU A 265 -21.78 -8.73 11.22
N GLU A 266 -22.03 -8.34 9.97
CA GLU A 266 -21.24 -8.74 8.80
C GLU A 266 -20.62 -7.52 8.11
N GLY A 267 -19.47 -7.08 8.61
CA GLY A 267 -18.68 -6.02 7.99
C GLY A 267 -17.79 -6.54 6.86
N ILE A 268 -17.86 -5.94 5.67
CA ILE A 268 -16.97 -6.24 4.54
C ILE A 268 -15.86 -5.19 4.49
N TRP A 269 -14.58 -5.60 4.47
CA TRP A 269 -13.48 -4.68 4.25
C TRP A 269 -13.45 -4.22 2.79
N SER A 270 -13.40 -2.91 2.55
CA SER A 270 -13.36 -2.34 1.21
C SER A 270 -12.42 -1.15 1.13
N GLU A 271 -11.96 -0.87 -0.08
CA GLU A 271 -11.30 0.39 -0.44
C GLU A 271 -12.29 1.53 -0.25
N THR A 272 -11.78 2.73 0.05
CA THR A 272 -12.61 3.89 0.35
C THR A 272 -13.69 4.15 -0.72
N PRO A 273 -14.88 4.64 -0.33
CA PRO A 273 -15.95 4.90 -1.28
C PRO A 273 -15.49 6.00 -2.24
N SER A 274 -15.29 5.64 -3.51
CA SER A 274 -15.01 6.62 -4.56
C SER A 274 -16.24 7.53 -4.74
N SER A 275 -15.99 8.82 -4.98
CA SER A 275 -17.02 9.86 -5.10
C SER A 275 -17.86 9.80 -6.38
N THR A 276 -17.67 8.76 -7.18
CA THR A 276 -18.50 8.45 -8.33
C THR A 276 -19.25 7.19 -7.96
N GLY A 277 -20.57 7.16 -8.14
CA GLY A 277 -21.39 5.94 -8.01
C GLY A 277 -21.05 4.83 -9.02
N GLN A 278 -19.79 4.71 -9.41
CA GLN A 278 -19.13 3.67 -10.16
C GLN A 278 -17.75 3.46 -9.50
N SER A 279 -17.51 2.24 -9.05
CA SER A 279 -16.31 1.76 -8.34
C SER A 279 -16.19 2.14 -6.86
N MET A 280 -17.14 1.68 -6.06
CA MET A 280 -16.72 0.72 -5.03
C MET A 280 -16.42 -0.58 -5.77
N CYS A 281 -15.21 -1.11 -5.62
CA CYS A 281 -14.53 -2.18 -6.38
C CYS A 281 -13.47 -1.65 -7.37
N GLY A 282 -12.21 -1.72 -6.93
CA GLY A 282 -11.02 -1.88 -7.78
C GLY A 282 -10.87 -3.29 -8.37
N LEU A 283 -11.93 -4.10 -8.35
CA LEU A 283 -12.11 -5.25 -9.21
C LEU A 283 -13.24 -4.93 -10.18
N SER A 284 -13.09 -5.39 -11.42
CA SER A 284 -14.14 -5.44 -12.43
C SER A 284 -15.44 -6.03 -11.87
N CYS A 285 -16.33 -5.19 -11.34
CA CYS A 285 -17.75 -5.42 -11.42
C CYS A 285 -18.13 -5.16 -12.89
N GLU A 286 -17.83 -6.15 -13.75
CA GLU A 286 -18.55 -6.30 -15.00
C GLU A 286 -20.03 -6.21 -14.66
N HIS A 287 -20.69 -5.26 -15.30
CA HIS A 287 -22.11 -4.97 -15.14
C HIS A 287 -22.91 -6.27 -15.24
N PHE A 288 -23.38 -6.78 -14.11
CA PHE A 288 -24.59 -7.58 -14.11
C PHE A 288 -25.71 -6.62 -14.54
N ASN A 289 -26.12 -6.73 -15.81
CA ASN A 289 -27.15 -5.94 -16.49
C ASN A 289 -28.56 -6.16 -15.89
N GLY A 290 -28.70 -5.92 -14.59
CA GLY A 290 -29.95 -6.02 -13.86
C GLY A 290 -29.88 -5.13 -12.63
N ASN A 291 -30.29 -3.88 -12.80
CA ASN A 291 -30.51 -2.87 -11.75
C ASN A 291 -30.71 -3.46 -10.34
N PRO A 292 -29.86 -3.04 -9.40
CA PRO A 292 -30.38 -2.44 -8.18
C PRO A 292 -29.94 -0.97 -8.15
N SER A 293 -30.92 -0.08 -8.12
CA SER A 293 -30.74 1.29 -7.67
C SER A 293 -30.34 1.25 -6.19
N VAL A 294 -29.06 1.06 -5.91
CA VAL A 294 -28.48 1.36 -4.59
C VAL A 294 -28.60 2.88 -4.46
N SER A 295 -29.57 3.33 -3.66
CA SER A 295 -29.69 4.75 -3.37
C SER A 295 -28.40 5.17 -2.69
N VAL A 296 -27.71 6.17 -3.24
CA VAL A 296 -26.49 6.82 -2.71
C VAL A 296 -26.70 7.46 -1.32
N THR A 297 -27.80 7.15 -0.66
CA THR A 297 -28.08 7.41 0.76
C THR A 297 -27.60 6.28 1.67
N ASP A 298 -26.93 5.24 1.15
CA ASP A 298 -26.20 4.29 2.00
C ASP A 298 -25.13 5.05 2.77
N TYR A 299 -25.50 5.36 4.01
CA TYR A 299 -24.86 6.33 4.88
C TYR A 299 -23.37 6.06 4.96
N VAL A 300 -22.55 7.09 4.70
CA VAL A 300 -21.14 7.10 5.11
C VAL A 300 -21.12 6.84 6.61
N THR A 301 -20.85 5.59 6.98
CA THR A 301 -20.85 5.19 8.37
C THR A 301 -19.57 5.73 9.00
N PRO A 302 -19.69 6.43 10.13
CA PRO A 302 -18.53 6.98 10.83
C PRO A 302 -17.68 5.83 11.33
N VAL A 303 -16.48 5.72 10.77
CA VAL A 303 -15.53 4.65 11.02
C VAL A 303 -14.82 4.90 12.33
N LEU A 304 -14.75 3.89 13.19
CA LEU A 304 -13.83 3.92 14.31
C LEU A 304 -12.40 3.75 13.80
N PRO A 305 -11.38 4.38 14.44
CA PRO A 305 -9.98 4.07 14.13
C PRO A 305 -9.68 2.57 14.13
N THR A 306 -10.32 1.80 15.02
CA THR A 306 -10.20 0.33 15.10
C THR A 306 -10.84 -0.43 13.92
N GLN A 307 -11.62 0.25 13.09
CA GLN A 307 -12.23 -0.27 11.87
C GLN A 307 -11.46 0.17 10.60
N ILE A 308 -10.30 0.78 10.77
CA ILE A 308 -9.33 1.07 9.71
C ILE A 308 -8.19 0.07 9.88
N ARG A 309 -7.77 -0.57 8.79
CA ARG A 309 -6.61 -1.46 8.78
C ARG A 309 -5.66 -1.08 7.65
N PRO A 310 -4.35 -1.06 7.92
CA PRO A 310 -3.37 -0.98 6.86
C PRO A 310 -3.33 -2.33 6.14
N PHE A 311 -3.32 -2.29 4.82
CA PHE A 311 -3.07 -3.42 3.95
C PHE A 311 -1.80 -3.13 3.16
N LEU A 312 -0.84 -4.05 3.19
CA LEU A 312 0.41 -3.95 2.46
C LEU A 312 0.46 -5.00 1.38
N THR A 313 0.92 -4.62 0.19
CA THR A 313 1.12 -5.57 -0.90
C THR A 313 2.15 -5.07 -1.91
N SER A 314 2.60 -5.96 -2.78
CA SER A 314 3.34 -5.65 -4.02
C SER A 314 2.59 -6.24 -5.20
N GLU A 315 2.93 -5.84 -6.44
CA GLU A 315 2.33 -6.43 -7.64
C GLU A 315 2.49 -7.95 -7.68
N ARG A 316 3.67 -8.45 -7.32
CA ARG A 316 3.94 -9.89 -7.27
C ARG A 316 3.24 -10.61 -6.14
N MET A 317 3.12 -9.99 -4.97
CA MET A 317 2.32 -10.58 -3.89
C MET A 317 0.84 -10.64 -4.26
N LEU A 318 0.28 -9.64 -4.96
CA LEU A 318 -1.08 -9.71 -5.49
C LEU A 318 -1.26 -10.86 -6.49
N ASN A 319 -0.27 -11.08 -7.37
CA ASN A 319 -0.32 -12.20 -8.32
C ASN A 319 -0.29 -13.58 -7.63
N ILE A 320 0.33 -13.68 -6.44
CA ILE A 320 0.46 -14.93 -5.68
C ILE A 320 -0.74 -15.17 -4.77
N ASP A 321 -1.09 -14.17 -3.96
CA ASP A 321 -2.12 -14.27 -2.92
C ASP A 321 -3.53 -13.91 -3.42
N GLY A 322 -3.61 -13.22 -4.57
CA GLY A 322 -4.85 -12.65 -5.10
C GLY A 322 -5.14 -11.27 -4.50
N TYR A 323 -6.24 -10.65 -4.95
CA TYR A 323 -6.69 -9.40 -4.34
C TYR A 323 -7.34 -9.69 -2.98
N PRO A 324 -7.16 -8.83 -1.97
CA PRO A 324 -7.76 -9.03 -0.65
C PRO A 324 -9.29 -9.13 -0.70
N SER A 325 -9.96 -8.45 -1.63
CA SER A 325 -11.40 -8.62 -1.89
C SER A 325 -11.81 -10.06 -2.19
N ASP A 326 -10.92 -10.85 -2.78
CA ASP A 326 -11.16 -12.28 -3.07
C ASP A 326 -11.03 -13.13 -1.81
N SER A 327 -10.21 -12.71 -0.85
CA SER A 327 -10.00 -13.43 0.41
C SER A 327 -11.18 -13.27 1.37
N VAL A 328 -11.88 -12.12 1.36
CA VAL A 328 -13.13 -11.93 2.10
C VAL A 328 -14.22 -12.87 1.59
N GLN A 329 -14.31 -13.10 0.27
CA GLN A 329 -15.24 -14.09 -0.29
C GLN A 329 -14.87 -15.54 0.08
N ARG A 330 -13.58 -15.86 0.27
CA ARG A 330 -13.15 -17.20 0.74
C ARG A 330 -13.40 -17.44 2.22
N ALA A 331 -13.40 -16.42 3.06
CA ALA A 331 -13.70 -16.56 4.48
C ALA A 331 -15.19 -16.80 4.76
N LEU A 332 -16.07 -16.53 3.79
CA LEU A 332 -17.52 -16.67 3.88
C LEU A 332 -18.06 -17.97 3.24
N ASN A 333 -17.21 -18.80 2.64
CA ASN A 333 -17.56 -20.11 2.05
C ASN A 333 -16.86 -21.26 2.76
#